data_AF-A0A353E5B6-F1
#
_entry.id   AF-A0A353E5B6-F1
#
_cell.length_a   1.000
_cell.length_b   1.000
_cell.length_c   1.000
_cell.angle_alpha   90.00
_cell.angle_beta   90.00
_cell.angle_gamma   90.00
#
_symmetry.space_group_name_H-M   'P 1'
#
loop_
_entity.id
_entity.type
_entity.pdbx_description
1 polymer ?
#
loop_
_entity_poly.entity_id
_entity_poly.type
_entity_poly.pdbx_seq_one_letter_code
_entity_poly.pdbx_strand_id
1 'polypeptide(L)'
;TNPTAAYGNYLKAFSHNVKVVSGSTGWMKDHKEDVEKLCADGKQTLFWASNFSIGVAIFSAVNRYLAKIMNGFPQYNVCMQETHHIHKLDAPSGTAITLAEEIIDNIDRKKDWKRGVTYWTNDGHQDEGDKDIKDDDLVINCVRDGEVPGIHAVMYDSEADMITIEHSAHSRKGFALGAVLAAEFTANHSGLLTTSDLFKF
;
A
#
# COMPACT_ATOMS: atom_id res chain seq x y z
N THR A 1 -13.83 -4.43 -11.32
CA THR A 1 -13.66 -3.68 -12.58
C THR A 1 -12.22 -3.82 -13.03
N ASN A 2 -11.96 -3.93 -14.34
CA ASN A 2 -10.60 -3.89 -14.87
C ASN A 2 -10.14 -2.42 -15.06
N PRO A 3 -8.83 -2.15 -15.17
CA PRO A 3 -8.30 -0.79 -15.32
C PRO A 3 -8.90 -0.02 -16.49
N THR A 4 -9.15 -0.71 -17.61
CA THR A 4 -9.69 -0.11 -18.85
C THR A 4 -11.15 0.32 -18.73
N ALA A 5 -11.96 -0.33 -17.88
CA ALA A 5 -13.35 0.08 -17.64
C ALA A 5 -13.50 1.15 -16.56
N ALA A 6 -12.50 1.35 -15.71
CA ALA A 6 -12.61 2.23 -14.54
C ALA A 6 -12.94 3.67 -14.96
N TYR A 7 -12.13 4.25 -15.84
CA TYR A 7 -12.32 5.62 -16.31
C TYR A 7 -13.67 5.84 -17.03
N GLY A 8 -14.07 4.92 -17.92
CA GLY A 8 -15.38 4.97 -18.59
C GLY A 8 -16.55 4.90 -17.61
N ASN A 9 -16.44 4.11 -16.55
CA ASN A 9 -17.45 4.06 -15.48
C ASN A 9 -17.52 5.38 -14.69
N TYR A 10 -16.38 6.04 -14.45
CA TYR A 10 -16.36 7.34 -13.79
C TYR A 10 -17.13 8.37 -14.62
N LEU A 11 -16.83 8.47 -15.92
CA LEU A 11 -17.52 9.41 -16.81
C LEU A 11 -19.03 9.18 -16.85
N LYS A 12 -19.46 7.91 -16.90
CA LYS A 12 -20.88 7.56 -16.88
C LYS A 12 -21.55 7.90 -15.55
N ALA A 13 -20.88 7.71 -14.41
CA ALA A 13 -21.41 8.12 -13.12
C ALA A 13 -21.48 9.66 -13.01
N PHE A 14 -20.45 10.35 -13.46
CA PHE A 14 -20.37 11.81 -13.48
C PHE A 14 -21.45 12.45 -14.34
N SER A 15 -21.79 11.87 -15.50
CA SER A 15 -22.89 12.37 -16.34
C SER A 15 -24.26 12.30 -15.66
N HIS A 16 -24.39 11.51 -14.59
CA HIS A 16 -25.59 11.41 -13.76
C HIS A 16 -25.42 12.08 -12.38
N ASN A 17 -24.36 12.86 -12.17
CA ASN A 17 -24.01 13.50 -10.89
C ASN A 17 -23.90 12.50 -9.72
N VAL A 18 -23.47 11.27 -10.01
CA VAL A 18 -23.22 10.24 -9.00
C VAL A 18 -21.78 10.33 -8.54
N LYS A 19 -21.58 10.52 -7.23
CA LYS A 19 -20.25 10.49 -6.62
C LYS A 19 -19.69 9.06 -6.64
N VAL A 20 -18.40 8.92 -6.88
CA VAL A 20 -17.77 7.61 -7.11
C VAL A 20 -16.76 7.29 -6.01
N VAL A 21 -16.75 6.05 -5.54
CA VAL A 21 -15.65 5.47 -4.78
C VAL A 21 -15.02 4.37 -5.62
N SER A 22 -13.70 4.41 -5.81
CA SER A 22 -13.01 3.44 -6.64
C SER A 22 -11.67 3.01 -6.07
N GLY A 23 -11.44 1.69 -6.12
CA GLY A 23 -10.13 1.07 -5.87
C GLY A 23 -9.45 0.54 -7.11
N SER A 24 -9.97 0.85 -8.30
CA SER A 24 -9.35 0.39 -9.55
C SER A 24 -8.01 1.10 -9.75
N THR A 25 -6.95 0.33 -9.99
CA THR A 25 -5.60 0.81 -10.31
C THR A 25 -5.35 0.76 -11.82
N GLY A 26 -4.19 1.24 -12.28
CA GLY A 26 -3.74 1.11 -13.68
C GLY A 26 -4.28 2.13 -14.69
N TRP A 27 -5.38 2.83 -14.40
CA TRP A 27 -5.94 3.88 -15.29
C TRP A 27 -5.20 5.22 -15.20
N MET A 28 -4.45 5.44 -14.11
CA MET A 28 -3.88 6.75 -13.77
C MET A 28 -2.83 7.21 -14.79
N LYS A 29 -2.10 6.28 -15.41
CA LYS A 29 -1.09 6.62 -16.43
C LYS A 29 -1.69 7.43 -17.58
N ASP A 30 -2.91 7.08 -17.99
CA ASP A 30 -3.52 7.62 -19.19
C ASP A 30 -4.59 8.69 -18.87
N HIS A 31 -5.15 8.70 -17.66
CA HIS A 31 -6.31 9.53 -17.33
C HIS A 31 -6.22 10.33 -16.02
N LYS A 32 -5.08 10.33 -15.31
CA LYS A 32 -4.95 11.06 -14.04
C LYS A 32 -5.26 12.56 -14.18
N GLU A 33 -4.60 13.24 -15.10
CA GLU A 33 -4.79 14.69 -15.29
C GLU A 33 -6.22 15.06 -15.66
N ASP A 34 -6.89 14.20 -16.42
CA ASP A 34 -8.26 14.43 -16.83
C ASP A 34 -9.23 14.29 -15.65
N VAL A 35 -9.08 13.23 -14.85
CA VAL A 35 -9.87 13.04 -13.62
C VAL A 35 -9.65 14.18 -12.62
N GLU A 36 -8.41 14.64 -12.47
CA GLU A 36 -8.09 15.81 -11.64
C GLU A 36 -8.83 17.06 -12.13
N LYS A 37 -8.81 17.34 -13.44
CA LYS A 37 -9.56 18.46 -14.04
C LYS A 37 -11.07 18.34 -13.83
N LEU A 38 -11.63 17.14 -14.03
CA LEU A 38 -13.06 16.88 -13.84
C LEU A 38 -13.52 17.11 -12.40
N CYS A 39 -12.66 16.84 -11.42
CA CYS A 39 -12.98 17.00 -10.00
C CYS A 39 -12.59 18.39 -9.44
N ALA A 40 -11.84 19.21 -10.18
CA ALA A 40 -11.23 20.43 -9.68
C ALA A 40 -12.22 21.50 -9.20
N ASP A 41 -13.39 21.61 -9.85
CA ASP A 41 -14.43 22.58 -9.47
C ASP A 41 -15.42 22.03 -8.44
N GLY A 42 -15.21 20.79 -7.96
CA GLY A 42 -16.04 20.12 -6.97
C GLY A 42 -17.42 19.66 -7.48
N LYS A 43 -17.75 19.83 -8.77
CA LYS A 43 -19.01 19.32 -9.33
C LYS A 43 -19.00 17.81 -9.45
N GLN A 44 -17.87 17.24 -9.86
CA GLN A 44 -17.66 15.80 -9.85
C GLN A 44 -16.86 15.40 -8.62
N THR A 45 -17.13 14.19 -8.12
CA THR A 45 -16.46 13.69 -6.92
C THR A 45 -16.02 12.25 -7.13
N LEU A 46 -14.74 12.02 -6.93
CA LEU A 46 -14.13 10.69 -6.91
C LEU A 46 -13.36 10.55 -5.61
N PHE A 47 -13.68 9.53 -4.83
CA PHE A 47 -12.77 9.00 -3.83
C PHE A 47 -11.97 7.87 -4.46
N TRP A 48 -10.65 8.02 -4.49
CA TRP A 48 -9.76 7.01 -5.00
C TRP A 48 -8.73 6.59 -3.97
N ALA A 49 -8.57 5.27 -3.81
CA ALA A 49 -7.52 4.67 -3.02
C ALA A 49 -7.12 3.33 -3.62
N SER A 50 -5.81 3.06 -3.73
CA SER A 50 -5.32 1.75 -4.19
C SER A 50 -5.58 0.63 -3.16
N ASN A 51 -5.88 0.98 -1.91
CA ASN A 51 -6.19 0.05 -0.82
C ASN A 51 -7.21 0.68 0.15
N PHE A 52 -8.29 -0.05 0.45
CA PHE A 52 -9.34 0.37 1.41
C PHE A 52 -9.21 -0.30 2.78
N SER A 53 -8.13 -1.02 3.07
CA SER A 53 -7.93 -1.59 4.41
C SER A 53 -7.65 -0.49 5.43
N ILE A 54 -8.54 -0.36 6.41
CA ILE A 54 -8.37 0.53 7.57
C ILE A 54 -7.12 0.14 8.35
N GLY A 55 -6.89 -1.17 8.54
CA GLY A 55 -5.72 -1.69 9.24
C GLY A 55 -4.41 -1.31 8.55
N VAL A 56 -4.37 -1.38 7.21
CA VAL A 56 -3.19 -0.94 6.44
C VAL A 56 -3.00 0.57 6.55
N ALA A 57 -4.08 1.37 6.52
CA ALA A 57 -3.97 2.82 6.67
C ALA A 57 -3.38 3.23 8.03
N ILE A 58 -3.82 2.58 9.12
CA ILE A 58 -3.27 2.79 10.46
C ILE A 58 -1.82 2.31 10.52
N PHE A 59 -1.54 1.11 10.01
CA PHE A 59 -0.20 0.52 10.00
C PHE A 59 0.81 1.41 9.25
N SER A 60 0.43 1.93 8.09
CA SER A 60 1.21 2.88 7.30
C SER A 60 1.49 4.19 8.07
N ALA A 61 0.52 4.72 8.82
CA ALA A 61 0.76 5.88 9.68
C ALA A 61 1.79 5.59 10.79
N VAL A 62 1.68 4.43 11.45
CA VAL A 62 2.65 3.97 12.45
C VAL A 62 4.03 3.75 11.82
N ASN A 63 4.09 3.15 10.63
CA ASN A 63 5.32 2.91 9.87
C ASN A 63 6.06 4.21 9.57
N ARG A 64 5.38 5.23 9.03
CA ARG A 64 5.97 6.56 8.79
C ARG A 64 6.50 7.19 10.07
N TYR A 65 5.72 7.13 11.16
CA TYR A 65 6.11 7.74 12.43
C TYR A 65 7.32 7.03 13.05
N LEU A 66 7.32 5.70 13.05
CA LEU A 66 8.43 4.90 13.56
C LEU A 66 9.69 5.11 12.73
N ALA A 67 9.59 5.15 11.39
CA ALA A 67 10.71 5.42 10.50
C ALA A 67 11.38 6.77 10.81
N LYS A 68 10.60 7.83 11.07
CA LYS A 68 11.14 9.14 11.49
C LYS A 68 11.94 9.06 12.78
N ILE A 69 11.46 8.31 13.78
CA ILE A 69 12.19 8.11 15.04
C ILE A 69 13.48 7.33 14.76
N MET A 70 13.37 6.22 14.02
CA MET A 70 14.47 5.30 13.72
C MET A 70 15.59 5.93 12.87
N ASN A 71 15.31 7.01 12.14
CA ASN A 71 16.35 7.77 11.43
C ASN A 71 17.43 8.33 12.38
N GLY A 72 17.08 8.60 13.64
CA GLY A 72 18.02 9.04 14.68
C GLY A 72 18.89 7.93 15.29
N PHE A 73 18.65 6.65 14.94
CA PHE A 73 19.30 5.50 15.55
C PHE A 73 19.96 4.61 14.48
N PRO A 74 21.14 4.98 13.97
CA PRO A 74 21.79 4.29 12.84
C PRO A 74 22.20 2.84 13.15
N GLN A 75 22.24 2.44 14.43
CA GLN A 75 22.53 1.06 14.84
C GLN A 75 21.40 0.07 14.50
N TYR A 76 20.19 0.56 14.21
CA TYR A 76 19.07 -0.31 13.81
C TYR A 76 19.02 -0.45 12.29
N ASN A 77 19.20 -1.65 11.77
CA ASN A 77 18.97 -1.96 10.36
C ASN A 77 17.50 -2.27 10.13
N VAL A 78 16.92 -1.68 9.07
CA VAL A 78 15.52 -1.91 8.71
C VAL A 78 15.44 -2.96 7.60
N CYS A 79 14.55 -3.93 7.77
CA CYS A 79 14.16 -4.88 6.73
C CYS A 79 12.65 -5.16 6.80
N MET A 80 12.11 -5.71 5.72
CA MET A 80 10.68 -6.01 5.61
C MET A 80 10.45 -7.45 5.20
N GLN A 81 9.31 -7.98 5.64
CA GLN A 81 8.76 -9.23 5.16
C GLN A 81 7.28 -9.07 4.82
N GLU A 82 6.84 -9.65 3.72
CA GLU A 82 5.43 -9.81 3.40
C GLU A 82 5.08 -11.29 3.20
N THR A 83 3.86 -11.68 3.59
CA THR A 83 3.32 -13.02 3.36
C THR A 83 1.95 -12.92 2.70
N HIS A 84 1.77 -13.64 1.60
CA HIS A 84 0.49 -13.74 0.91
C HIS A 84 0.27 -15.18 0.42
N HIS A 85 -0.95 -15.46 -0.03
CA HIS A 85 -1.33 -16.74 -0.61
C HIS A 85 -0.48 -17.15 -1.81
N ILE A 86 -0.40 -18.45 -2.08
CA ILE A 86 0.42 -19.04 -3.16
C ILE A 86 0.01 -18.56 -4.56
N HIS A 87 -1.24 -18.14 -4.73
CA HIS A 87 -1.78 -17.63 -6.01
C HIS A 87 -1.38 -16.19 -6.34
N LYS A 88 -0.64 -15.50 -5.46
CA LYS A 88 -0.26 -14.11 -5.67
C LYS A 88 0.97 -14.03 -6.58
N LEU A 89 0.77 -13.49 -7.78
CA LEU A 89 1.78 -13.44 -8.83
C LEU A 89 2.80 -12.31 -8.65
N ASP A 90 2.38 -11.16 -8.10
CA ASP A 90 3.25 -10.02 -7.84
C ASP A 90 4.05 -10.23 -6.56
N ALA A 91 5.36 -9.95 -6.62
CA ALA A 91 6.28 -9.91 -5.49
C ALA A 91 7.29 -8.77 -5.71
N PRO A 92 7.48 -7.84 -4.75
CA PRO A 92 6.69 -7.66 -3.53
C PRO A 92 5.26 -7.21 -3.83
N SER A 93 4.36 -7.39 -2.85
CA SER A 93 3.01 -6.80 -2.92
C SER A 93 3.07 -5.27 -3.02
N GLY A 94 2.10 -4.66 -3.70
CA GLY A 94 2.00 -3.19 -3.79
C GLY A 94 1.96 -2.48 -2.41
N THR A 95 1.35 -3.09 -1.40
CA THR A 95 1.37 -2.55 -0.02
C THR A 95 2.78 -2.60 0.59
N ALA A 96 3.56 -3.64 0.33
CA ALA A 96 4.93 -3.73 0.80
C ALA A 96 5.82 -2.67 0.12
N ILE A 97 5.64 -2.44 -1.18
CA ILE A 97 6.35 -1.38 -1.92
C ILE A 97 6.04 -0.01 -1.31
N THR A 98 4.76 0.35 -1.13
CA THR A 98 4.38 1.63 -0.52
C THR A 98 4.95 1.81 0.88
N LEU A 99 4.91 0.77 1.72
CA LEU A 99 5.49 0.82 3.07
C LEU A 99 7.01 1.02 3.05
N ALA A 100 7.72 0.42 2.08
CA ALA A 100 9.16 0.60 1.90
C ALA A 100 9.50 2.01 1.44
N GLU A 101 8.77 2.54 0.45
CA GLU A 101 8.90 3.93 -0.01
C GLU A 101 8.69 4.92 1.14
N GLU A 102 7.66 4.69 1.97
CA GLU A 102 7.42 5.47 3.18
C GLU A 102 8.58 5.43 4.19
N ILE A 103 9.26 4.29 4.33
CA ILE A 103 10.44 4.19 5.20
C ILE A 103 11.61 4.96 4.58
N ILE A 104 11.86 4.80 3.29
CA ILE A 104 12.95 5.49 2.55
C ILE A 104 12.79 7.01 2.62
N ASP A 105 11.56 7.51 2.46
CA ASP A 105 11.24 8.93 2.58
C ASP A 105 11.53 9.52 3.97
N ASN A 106 11.67 8.67 4.99
CA ASN A 106 11.87 9.08 6.38
C ASN A 106 13.19 8.60 6.99
N ILE A 107 14.01 7.84 6.27
CA ILE A 107 15.31 7.33 6.73
C ILE A 107 16.39 7.68 5.70
N ASP A 108 17.23 8.67 6.03
CA ASP A 108 18.18 9.28 5.08
C ASP A 108 19.23 8.30 4.53
N ARG A 109 19.54 7.26 5.30
CA ARG A 109 20.52 6.22 4.96
C ARG A 109 19.95 5.10 4.06
N LYS A 110 18.66 5.11 3.75
CA LYS A 110 18.05 4.19 2.77
C LYS A 110 17.74 4.95 1.49
N LYS A 111 18.13 4.42 0.34
CA LYS A 111 18.09 5.13 -0.95
C LYS A 111 17.12 4.54 -1.95
N ASP A 112 16.93 3.24 -1.89
CA ASP A 112 16.03 2.49 -2.75
C ASP A 112 15.55 1.25 -1.97
N TRP A 113 14.57 0.55 -2.53
CA TRP A 113 14.20 -0.78 -2.05
C TRP A 113 14.58 -1.83 -3.09
N LYS A 114 14.89 -3.03 -2.60
CA LYS A 114 15.12 -4.22 -3.42
C LYS A 114 14.27 -5.37 -2.94
N ARG A 115 13.79 -6.16 -3.89
CA ARG A 115 13.12 -7.40 -3.56
C ARG A 115 14.18 -8.41 -3.14
N GLY A 116 14.07 -8.90 -1.91
CA GLY A 116 14.83 -10.05 -1.45
C GLY A 116 14.30 -11.34 -2.08
N VAL A 117 14.53 -12.46 -1.41
CA VAL A 117 14.02 -13.74 -1.89
C VAL A 117 12.50 -13.79 -1.78
N THR A 118 11.89 -14.50 -2.71
CA THR A 118 10.54 -15.04 -2.51
C THR A 118 10.66 -16.50 -2.09
N TYR A 119 10.07 -16.87 -0.96
CA TYR A 119 10.00 -18.24 -0.47
C TYR A 119 8.58 -18.81 -0.62
N TRP A 120 8.47 -20.01 -1.21
CA TRP A 120 7.22 -20.74 -1.37
C TRP A 120 7.16 -21.90 -0.37
N THR A 121 6.18 -21.87 0.54
CA THR A 121 6.10 -22.85 1.64
C THR A 121 5.60 -24.23 1.20
N ASN A 122 4.88 -24.31 0.07
CA ASN A 122 4.23 -25.53 -0.40
C ASN A 122 5.24 -26.60 -0.88
N ASP A 123 6.38 -26.19 -1.39
CA ASP A 123 7.45 -27.05 -1.90
C ASP A 123 8.84 -26.64 -1.39
N GLY A 124 8.93 -25.57 -0.60
CA GLY A 124 10.14 -25.12 0.07
C GLY A 124 11.19 -24.49 -0.85
N HIS A 125 10.84 -24.12 -2.08
CA HIS A 125 11.76 -23.44 -2.97
C HIS A 125 11.80 -21.93 -2.71
N GLN A 126 12.90 -21.30 -3.12
CA GLN A 126 13.03 -19.85 -3.16
C GLN A 126 13.64 -19.39 -4.48
N ASP A 127 13.31 -18.18 -4.90
CA ASP A 127 14.02 -17.50 -5.99
C ASP A 127 15.29 -16.79 -5.50
N GLU A 128 16.04 -16.20 -6.43
CA GLU A 128 17.30 -15.50 -6.14
C GLU A 128 17.10 -14.05 -5.63
N GLY A 129 15.87 -13.52 -5.66
CA GLY A 129 15.63 -12.09 -5.43
C GLY A 129 16.19 -11.19 -6.54
N ASP A 130 16.30 -9.89 -6.24
CA ASP A 130 17.00 -8.94 -7.10
C ASP A 130 18.53 -9.08 -6.94
N LYS A 131 19.27 -8.80 -8.02
CA LYS A 131 20.74 -8.79 -8.00
C LYS A 131 21.27 -7.44 -7.52
N ASP A 132 22.51 -7.42 -7.04
CA ASP A 132 23.25 -6.20 -6.67
C ASP A 132 22.59 -5.37 -5.56
N ILE A 133 22.01 -6.03 -4.55
CA ILE A 133 21.48 -5.38 -3.33
C ILE A 133 22.63 -4.74 -2.56
N LYS A 134 22.49 -3.44 -2.25
CA LYS A 134 23.46 -2.64 -1.51
C LYS A 134 23.04 -2.48 -0.04
N ASP A 135 23.99 -2.07 0.80
CA ASP A 135 23.73 -1.82 2.23
C ASP A 135 22.71 -0.70 2.47
N ASP A 136 22.63 0.28 1.57
CA ASP A 136 21.68 1.39 1.59
C ASP A 136 20.34 1.05 0.92
N ASP A 137 20.15 -0.18 0.44
CA ASP A 137 18.85 -0.67 -0.01
C ASP A 137 18.03 -1.20 1.17
N LEU A 138 16.72 -0.94 1.16
CA LEU A 138 15.76 -1.60 2.04
C LEU A 138 15.31 -2.91 1.39
N VAL A 139 15.56 -4.03 2.05
CA VAL A 139 15.22 -5.36 1.52
C VAL A 139 13.81 -5.77 1.94
N ILE A 140 13.01 -6.19 0.96
CA ILE A 140 11.67 -6.74 1.15
C ILE A 140 11.67 -8.23 0.80
N ASN A 141 11.64 -9.09 1.81
CA ASN A 141 11.49 -10.54 1.63
C ASN A 141 10.01 -10.91 1.44
N CYS A 142 9.75 -11.88 0.57
CA CYS A 142 8.40 -12.29 0.23
C CYS A 142 8.17 -13.75 0.60
N VAL A 143 7.00 -14.05 1.15
CA VAL A 143 6.58 -15.42 1.47
C VAL A 143 5.26 -15.71 0.78
N ARG A 144 5.16 -16.87 0.15
CA ARG A 144 3.96 -17.38 -0.50
C ARG A 144 3.49 -18.61 0.27
N ASP A 145 2.44 -18.42 1.07
CA ASP A 145 1.97 -19.40 2.05
C ASP A 145 0.45 -19.58 2.02
N GLY A 146 0.01 -20.81 1.76
CA GLY A 146 -1.39 -21.23 1.73
C GLY A 146 -2.34 -20.20 1.11
N GLU A 147 -3.33 -19.80 1.90
CA GLU A 147 -4.38 -18.82 1.57
C GLU A 147 -4.24 -17.52 2.40
N VAL A 148 -3.02 -17.19 2.86
CA VAL A 148 -2.78 -16.00 3.68
C VAL A 148 -3.24 -14.74 2.93
N PRO A 149 -4.22 -13.96 3.45
CA PRO A 149 -4.74 -12.80 2.73
C PRO A 149 -3.70 -11.69 2.55
N GLY A 150 -2.80 -11.55 3.52
CA GLY A 150 -1.73 -10.57 3.54
C GLY A 150 -1.23 -10.31 4.96
N ILE A 151 0.06 -10.49 5.19
CA ILE A 151 0.78 -10.09 6.40
C ILE A 151 1.96 -9.21 5.97
N HIS A 152 2.17 -8.12 6.70
CA HIS A 152 3.26 -7.17 6.44
C HIS A 152 3.97 -6.88 7.75
N ALA A 153 5.28 -7.17 7.81
CA ALA A 153 6.12 -6.93 8.96
C ALA A 153 7.28 -6.00 8.59
N VAL A 154 7.54 -5.01 9.44
CA VAL A 154 8.71 -4.13 9.38
C VAL A 154 9.52 -4.39 10.64
N MET A 155 10.80 -4.70 10.45
CA MET A 155 11.73 -5.06 11.52
C MET A 155 12.88 -4.05 11.54
N TYR A 156 13.19 -3.54 12.73
CA TYR A 156 14.36 -2.72 13.02
C TYR A 156 15.25 -3.51 13.98
N ASP A 157 16.41 -3.95 13.50
CA ASP A 157 17.28 -4.90 14.21
C ASP A 157 18.64 -4.28 14.54
N SER A 158 19.12 -4.51 15.76
CA SER A 158 20.42 -4.05 16.25
C SER A 158 21.13 -5.18 17.00
N GLU A 159 22.36 -4.96 17.46
CA GLU A 159 23.07 -5.96 18.28
C GLU A 159 22.35 -6.27 19.61
N ALA A 160 21.62 -5.30 20.17
CA ALA A 160 21.02 -5.43 21.49
C ALA A 160 19.60 -6.00 21.45
N ASP A 161 18.79 -5.55 20.49
CA ASP A 161 17.39 -5.94 20.37
C ASP A 161 16.83 -5.66 18.96
N MET A 162 15.61 -6.16 18.75
CA MET A 162 14.83 -5.99 17.54
C MET A 162 13.44 -5.46 17.88
N ILE A 163 12.98 -4.46 17.13
CA ILE A 163 11.62 -3.91 17.17
C ILE A 163 10.88 -4.35 15.91
N THR A 164 9.73 -5.00 16.08
CA THR A 164 8.87 -5.43 14.98
C THR A 164 7.49 -4.81 15.09
N ILE A 165 6.98 -4.28 13.98
CA ILE A 165 5.56 -3.96 13.80
C ILE A 165 4.99 -4.85 12.71
N GLU A 166 3.79 -5.39 12.95
CA GLU A 166 3.12 -6.29 12.01
C GLU A 166 1.65 -5.92 11.83
N HIS A 167 1.19 -5.99 10.59
CA HIS A 167 -0.23 -6.00 10.24
C HIS A 167 -0.59 -7.35 9.60
N SER A 168 -1.59 -8.03 10.17
CA SER A 168 -2.10 -9.32 9.68
C SER A 168 -3.57 -9.22 9.28
N ALA A 169 -3.87 -9.44 8.00
CA ALA A 169 -5.22 -9.43 7.48
C ALA A 169 -5.87 -10.82 7.62
N HIS A 170 -6.88 -10.95 8.49
CA HIS A 170 -7.60 -12.23 8.67
C HIS A 170 -8.60 -12.53 7.55
N SER A 171 -9.11 -11.51 6.85
CA SER A 171 -10.05 -11.68 5.73
C SER A 171 -10.17 -10.41 4.90
N ARG A 172 -10.83 -10.51 3.73
CA ARG A 172 -11.11 -9.35 2.87
C ARG A 172 -12.20 -8.41 3.42
N LYS A 173 -12.84 -8.73 4.56
CA LYS A 173 -13.91 -7.91 5.15
C LYS A 173 -13.43 -6.51 5.57
N GLY A 174 -12.17 -6.39 6.02
CA GLY A 174 -11.60 -5.10 6.41
C GLY A 174 -11.51 -4.09 5.27
N PHE A 175 -11.28 -4.57 4.04
CA PHE A 175 -11.24 -3.74 2.83
C PHE A 175 -12.63 -3.27 2.43
N ALA A 176 -13.63 -4.16 2.53
CA ALA A 176 -15.02 -3.81 2.24
C ALA A 176 -15.54 -2.74 3.19
N LEU A 177 -15.22 -2.83 4.48
CA LEU A 177 -15.58 -1.82 5.47
C LEU A 177 -14.99 -0.45 5.14
N GLY A 178 -13.69 -0.38 4.79
CA GLY A 178 -13.10 0.91 4.43
C GLY A 178 -13.68 1.51 3.15
N ALA A 179 -14.11 0.70 2.18
CA ALA A 179 -14.84 1.19 1.01
C ALA A 179 -16.22 1.77 1.37
N VAL A 180 -16.91 1.18 2.35
CA VAL A 180 -18.17 1.73 2.90
C VAL A 180 -17.91 3.06 3.59
N LEU A 181 -16.90 3.15 4.46
CA LEU A 181 -16.54 4.40 5.13
C LEU A 181 -16.15 5.50 4.13
N ALA A 182 -15.41 5.15 3.07
CA ALA A 182 -15.10 6.07 2.00
C ALA A 182 -16.35 6.56 1.27
N ALA A 183 -17.36 5.70 1.06
CA ALA A 183 -18.63 6.09 0.45
C ALA A 183 -19.43 7.05 1.35
N GLU A 184 -19.50 6.76 2.65
CA GLU A 184 -20.14 7.63 3.64
C GLU A 184 -19.45 9.00 3.73
N PHE A 185 -18.12 9.02 3.71
CA PHE A 185 -17.34 10.25 3.68
C PHE A 185 -17.58 11.03 2.39
N THR A 186 -17.53 10.35 1.25
CA THR A 186 -17.74 10.93 -0.08
C THR A 186 -19.14 11.53 -0.24
N ALA A 187 -20.16 10.96 0.39
CA ALA A 187 -21.51 11.51 0.38
C ALA A 187 -21.54 12.98 0.81
N ASN A 188 -20.72 13.35 1.79
CA ASN A 188 -20.67 14.68 2.40
C ASN A 188 -19.50 15.57 1.93
N HIS A 189 -18.65 15.09 1.03
CA HIS A 189 -17.47 15.81 0.53
C HIS A 189 -17.44 15.85 -1.00
N SER A 190 -16.63 16.74 -1.57
CA SER A 190 -16.55 16.93 -3.03
C SER A 190 -15.12 17.03 -3.52
N GLY A 191 -14.92 16.78 -4.82
CA GLY A 191 -13.61 16.82 -5.48
C GLY A 191 -12.92 15.45 -5.54
N LEU A 192 -11.59 15.47 -5.72
CA LEU A 192 -10.77 14.26 -5.72
C LEU A 192 -10.32 13.97 -4.28
N LEU A 193 -10.91 12.95 -3.67
CA LEU A 193 -10.71 12.55 -2.28
C LEU A 193 -9.84 11.29 -2.20
N THR A 194 -9.13 11.14 -1.09
CA THR A 194 -8.19 10.03 -0.83
C THR A 194 -8.32 9.52 0.60
N THR A 195 -7.62 8.43 0.92
CA THR A 195 -7.52 7.92 2.30
C THR A 195 -6.98 8.94 3.29
N SER A 196 -6.13 9.89 2.86
CA SER A 196 -5.62 10.98 3.69
C SER A 196 -6.67 12.06 4.00
N ASP A 197 -7.73 12.13 3.19
CA ASP A 197 -8.88 12.98 3.47
C ASP A 197 -9.78 12.34 4.52
N LEU A 198 -9.99 11.02 4.40
CA LEU A 198 -10.81 10.22 5.31
C LEU A 198 -10.17 10.07 6.69
N PHE A 199 -8.88 9.74 6.75
CA PHE A 199 -8.15 9.48 7.98
C PHE A 199 -7.12 10.57 8.25
N LYS A 200 -7.22 11.23 9.40
CA LYS A 200 -6.32 12.32 9.83
C LYS A 200 -5.30 11.81 10.85
N PHE A 201 -4.42 10.92 10.40
CA PHE A 201 -3.27 10.43 11.18
C PHE A 201 -2.01 11.24 10.87
#